data_AF-A0A367KZU1-F1
#
_entry.id   AF-A0A367KZU1-F1
#
_cell.length_a   1.000
_cell.length_b   1.000
_cell.length_c   1.000
_cell.angle_alpha   90.00
_cell.angle_beta   90.00
_cell.angle_gamma   90.00
#
_symmetry.space_group_name_H-M   'P 1'
#
loop_
_entity.id
_entity.type
_entity.pdbx_description
1 polymer ?
#
loop_
_entity_poly.entity_id
_entity_poly.type
_entity_poly.pdbx_seq_one_letter_code
_entity_poly.pdbx_strand_id
1 'polypeptide(L)'
;MKKVSANNLNAACLQVELTSVAKRMPPSIDSHASSSHAAKAFHDAKAELVTLGAAGSLTTHKIDVFMGEPHETYVIFSKDIGFAIRSAIARQTGVCLSLDPEKVPLRFFHTSRHFAHAAIPYPRIIIERDLPRQNAGDTSPATLWLWGASHSLTLDGTPDNEFEESSRESHDRLKGAAELLRHR
;
A
#
# COMPACT_ATOMS: atom_id res chain seq x y z
N MET A 1 -3.39 29.87 22.75
CA MET A 1 -3.85 28.46 22.59
C MET A 1 -3.32 27.94 21.27
N LYS A 2 -2.33 27.02 21.29
CA LYS A 2 -1.74 26.46 20.07
C LYS A 2 -2.66 25.37 19.52
N LYS A 3 -3.21 25.57 18.32
CA LYS A 3 -3.92 24.51 17.57
C LYS A 3 -2.90 23.43 17.21
N VAL A 4 -3.02 22.26 17.83
CA VAL A 4 -2.33 21.06 17.37
C VAL A 4 -3.07 20.57 16.13
N SER A 5 -2.37 20.54 15.00
CA SER A 5 -2.89 20.10 13.71
C SER A 5 -3.22 18.61 13.75
N ALA A 6 -4.43 18.24 13.34
CA ALA A 6 -4.92 16.86 13.28
C ALA A 6 -4.03 15.92 12.44
N ASN A 7 -3.19 16.47 11.57
CA ASN A 7 -2.26 15.71 10.73
C ASN A 7 -1.15 15.02 11.53
N ASN A 8 -0.75 15.55 12.69
CA ASN A 8 0.30 14.93 13.52
C ASN A 8 -0.19 13.71 14.32
N LEU A 9 -1.50 13.59 14.53
CA LEU A 9 -2.07 12.46 15.28
C LEU A 9 -2.08 11.19 14.42
N ASN A 10 -2.30 11.30 13.11
CA ASN A 10 -2.34 10.15 12.21
C ASN A 10 -0.95 9.55 11.95
N ALA A 11 0.08 10.39 11.81
CA ALA A 11 1.46 9.93 11.65
C ALA A 11 1.99 9.23 12.91
N ALA A 12 1.71 9.80 14.09
CA ALA A 12 2.04 9.17 15.36
C ALA A 12 1.28 7.84 15.56
N CYS A 13 0.03 7.75 15.12
CA CYS A 13 -0.75 6.52 15.17
C CYS A 13 -0.12 5.43 14.27
N LEU A 14 0.24 5.76 13.03
CA LEU A 14 0.92 4.82 12.12
C LEU A 14 2.26 4.31 12.70
N GLN A 15 3.08 5.21 13.24
CA GLN A 15 4.37 4.85 13.83
C GLN A 15 4.22 3.93 15.06
N VAL A 16 3.23 4.23 15.92
CA VAL A 16 2.93 3.43 17.11
C VAL A 16 2.37 2.05 16.73
N GLU A 17 1.53 1.97 15.70
CA GLU A 17 0.97 0.70 15.24
C GLU A 17 2.02 -0.20 14.57
N LEU A 18 2.87 0.34 13.69
CA LEU A 18 3.98 -0.42 13.09
C LEU A 18 4.92 -0.99 14.16
N THR A 19 5.21 -0.20 15.20
CA THR A 19 6.05 -0.64 16.33
C THR A 19 5.34 -1.65 17.23
N SER A 20 4.02 -1.59 17.36
CA SER A 20 3.22 -2.51 18.17
C SER A 20 3.02 -3.87 17.48
N VAL A 21 2.89 -3.90 16.16
CA VAL A 21 2.74 -5.15 15.40
C VAL A 21 4.01 -5.99 15.47
N ALA A 22 5.18 -5.37 15.35
CA ALA A 22 6.48 -6.04 15.45
C ALA A 22 6.73 -6.70 16.83
N LYS A 23 6.12 -6.18 17.91
CA LYS A 23 6.31 -6.69 19.28
C LYS A 23 5.37 -7.83 19.67
N ARG A 24 4.36 -8.15 18.86
CA ARG A 24 3.28 -9.10 19.23
C ARG A 24 3.35 -10.46 18.53
N MET A 25 4.34 -10.71 17.68
CA MET A 25 4.52 -12.04 17.08
C MET A 25 5.16 -13.00 18.10
N PRO A 26 4.56 -14.18 18.36
CA PRO A 26 5.21 -15.20 19.19
C PRO A 26 6.41 -15.81 18.43
N PRO A 27 7.48 -16.21 19.14
CA PRO A 27 8.60 -16.90 18.51
C PRO A 27 8.14 -18.27 18.02
N SER A 28 8.24 -18.50 16.70
CA SER A 28 8.11 -19.84 16.12
C SER A 28 9.27 -20.71 16.59
N ILE A 29 8.96 -21.79 17.27
CA ILE A 29 9.91 -22.85 17.58
C ILE A 29 10.04 -23.67 16.30
N ASP A 30 11.10 -23.44 15.52
CA ASP A 30 11.78 -24.51 14.77
C ASP A 30 13.16 -24.05 14.28
N SER A 31 14.09 -24.98 14.40
CA SER A 31 15.54 -24.83 14.30
C SER A 31 16.07 -24.75 12.86
N HIS A 32 17.18 -24.01 12.71
CA HIS A 32 18.08 -23.94 11.55
C HIS A 32 17.62 -23.15 10.31
N ALA A 33 17.40 -21.85 10.47
CA ALA A 33 17.88 -20.82 9.55
C ALA A 33 17.93 -19.49 10.31
N SER A 34 19.11 -18.86 10.40
CA SER A 34 19.27 -17.52 10.96
C SER A 34 18.70 -16.47 10.00
N SER A 35 17.37 -16.46 9.82
CA SER A 35 16.68 -15.26 9.36
C SER A 35 16.38 -14.47 10.63
N SER A 36 17.24 -13.49 10.93
CA SER A 36 16.78 -12.40 11.77
C SER A 36 15.59 -11.79 11.04
N HIS A 37 14.39 -11.87 11.63
CA HIS A 37 13.24 -11.13 11.14
C HIS A 37 13.55 -9.65 11.33
N ALA A 38 14.32 -9.09 10.39
CA ALA A 38 14.58 -7.67 10.31
C ALA A 38 13.22 -7.00 10.14
N ALA A 39 12.84 -6.16 11.09
CA ALA A 39 11.68 -5.30 10.92
C ALA A 39 11.89 -4.51 9.61
N LYS A 40 10.89 -4.51 8.72
CA LYS A 40 10.95 -3.69 7.50
C LYS A 40 11.19 -2.23 7.90
N ALA A 41 12.23 -1.65 7.34
CA ALA A 41 12.54 -0.25 7.55
C ALA A 41 11.72 0.58 6.55
N PHE A 42 10.94 1.52 7.06
CA PHE A 42 10.18 2.45 6.25
C PHE A 42 10.70 3.86 6.47
N HIS A 43 10.71 4.66 5.42
CA HIS A 43 11.02 6.08 5.49
C HIS A 43 9.88 6.95 4.95
N ASP A 44 9.76 8.12 5.54
CA ASP A 44 8.87 9.17 5.05
C ASP A 44 9.31 9.62 3.65
N ALA A 45 8.35 9.71 2.74
CA ALA A 45 8.54 10.25 1.42
C ALA A 45 7.29 11.03 0.96
N LYS A 46 7.38 11.64 -0.23
CA LYS A 46 6.26 12.31 -0.88
C LYS A 46 5.94 11.64 -2.19
N ALA A 47 4.65 11.55 -2.51
CA ALA A 47 4.17 11.15 -3.82
C ALA A 47 3.19 12.19 -4.36
N GLU A 48 2.91 12.13 -5.66
CA GLU A 48 1.92 12.96 -6.33
C GLU A 48 0.77 12.08 -6.80
N LEU A 49 -0.43 12.34 -6.26
CA LEU A 49 -1.67 11.78 -6.78
C LEU A 49 -2.20 12.71 -7.88
N VAL A 50 -2.27 12.20 -9.10
CA VAL A 50 -2.84 12.90 -10.25
C VAL A 50 -4.19 12.29 -10.59
N THR A 51 -5.24 13.11 -10.59
CA THR A 51 -6.62 12.71 -10.85
C THR A 51 -7.23 13.53 -11.99
N LEU A 52 -8.25 12.96 -12.63
CA LEU A 52 -9.06 13.64 -13.63
C LEU A 52 -10.26 14.31 -12.95
N GLY A 53 -10.31 15.64 -13.00
CA GLY A 53 -11.41 16.45 -12.48
C GLY A 53 -12.66 16.35 -13.35
N ALA A 54 -13.80 16.80 -12.82
CA ALA A 54 -15.09 16.73 -13.51
C ALA A 54 -15.13 17.50 -14.84
N ALA A 55 -14.32 18.55 -14.98
CA ALA A 55 -14.18 19.33 -16.21
C ALA A 55 -13.18 18.74 -17.21
N GLY A 56 -12.63 17.53 -16.94
CA GLY A 56 -11.56 16.92 -17.74
C GLY A 56 -10.17 17.51 -17.48
N SER A 57 -10.04 18.46 -16.54
CA SER A 57 -8.75 19.00 -16.12
C SER A 57 -8.01 18.04 -15.19
N LEU A 58 -6.68 18.06 -15.24
CA LEU A 58 -5.86 17.28 -14.31
C LEU A 58 -5.62 18.06 -13.03
N THR A 59 -5.78 17.37 -11.90
CA THR A 59 -5.48 17.89 -10.58
C THR A 59 -4.39 17.06 -9.94
N THR A 60 -3.35 17.72 -9.42
CA THR A 60 -2.22 17.09 -8.75
C THR A 60 -2.22 17.45 -7.27
N HIS A 61 -2.15 16.44 -6.41
CA HIS A 61 -2.07 16.59 -4.96
C HIS A 61 -0.86 15.86 -4.42
N LYS A 62 -0.06 16.53 -3.58
CA LYS A 62 1.01 15.87 -2.84
C LYS A 62 0.41 15.05 -1.71
N ILE A 63 0.85 13.82 -1.58
CA ILE A 63 0.43 12.90 -0.51
C ILE A 63 1.65 12.43 0.27
N ASP A 64 1.43 12.18 1.55
CA ASP A 64 2.41 11.54 2.41
C ASP A 64 2.40 10.05 2.15
N VAL A 65 3.59 9.48 1.95
CA VAL A 65 3.78 8.04 1.76
C VAL A 65 4.93 7.55 2.64
N PHE A 66 4.87 6.27 3.01
CA PHE A 66 6.03 5.57 3.54
C PHE A 66 6.54 4.61 2.49
N MET A 67 7.85 4.58 2.29
CA MET A 67 8.48 3.69 1.32
C MET A 67 9.44 2.75 2.04
N GLY A 68 9.51 1.51 1.55
CA GLY A 68 10.56 0.57 1.96
C GLY A 68 11.94 1.02 1.49
N GLU A 69 12.97 0.26 1.82
CA GLU A 69 14.34 0.51 1.39
C GLU A 69 14.46 0.60 -0.15
N PRO A 70 15.54 1.19 -0.72
CA PRO A 70 15.67 1.38 -2.17
C PRO A 70 15.52 0.12 -3.04
N HIS A 71 15.76 -1.06 -2.47
CA HIS A 71 15.62 -2.36 -3.14
C HIS A 71 14.25 -3.03 -2.87
N GLU A 72 13.40 -2.39 -2.08
CA GLU A 72 12.04 -2.79 -1.80
C GLU A 72 11.06 -1.99 -2.68
N THR A 73 9.89 -2.58 -2.90
CA THR A 73 8.83 -2.13 -3.80
C THR A 73 7.56 -1.71 -3.08
N TYR A 74 7.64 -1.62 -1.74
CA TYR A 74 6.51 -1.37 -0.87
C TYR A 74 6.28 0.13 -0.67
N VAL A 75 5.04 0.59 -0.88
CA VAL A 75 4.62 2.00 -0.66
C VAL A 75 3.33 2.01 0.15
N ILE A 76 3.28 2.74 1.25
CA ILE A 76 2.13 2.83 2.18
C ILE A 76 1.59 4.25 2.19
N PHE A 77 0.27 4.38 2.26
CA PHE A 77 -0.42 5.66 2.41
C PHE A 77 -1.79 5.50 3.08
N SER A 78 -2.46 6.61 3.34
CA SER A 78 -3.75 6.61 4.03
C SER A 78 -4.85 5.92 3.22
N LYS A 79 -5.81 5.32 3.93
CA LYS A 79 -6.93 4.60 3.31
C LYS A 79 -7.73 5.43 2.31
N ASP A 80 -7.95 6.70 2.65
CA ASP A 80 -8.74 7.64 1.84
C ASP A 80 -8.17 7.76 0.42
N ILE A 81 -6.84 7.75 0.28
CA ILE A 81 -6.19 7.79 -1.03
C ILE A 81 -6.46 6.50 -1.82
N GLY A 82 -6.30 5.33 -1.20
CA GLY A 82 -6.54 4.07 -1.91
C GLY A 82 -8.00 3.88 -2.31
N PHE A 83 -8.95 4.28 -1.47
CA PHE A 83 -10.37 4.27 -1.82
C PHE A 83 -10.71 5.28 -2.93
N ALA A 84 -10.11 6.48 -2.88
CA ALA A 84 -10.28 7.46 -3.95
C ALA A 84 -9.76 6.92 -5.29
N ILE A 85 -8.63 6.22 -5.29
CA ILE A 85 -8.07 5.59 -6.49
C ILE A 85 -9.01 4.51 -7.02
N ARG A 86 -9.43 3.56 -6.17
CA ARG A 86 -10.39 2.51 -6.56
C ARG A 86 -11.66 3.11 -7.15
N SER A 87 -12.25 4.10 -6.49
CA SER A 87 -13.46 4.77 -6.95
C SER A 87 -13.27 5.43 -8.32
N ALA A 88 -12.17 6.15 -8.51
CA ALA A 88 -11.87 6.82 -9.78
C ALA A 88 -11.59 5.83 -10.91
N ILE A 89 -10.97 4.68 -10.63
CA ILE A 89 -10.79 3.62 -11.63
C ILE A 89 -12.15 3.01 -11.98
N ALA A 90 -12.96 2.63 -11.00
CA ALA A 90 -14.26 1.99 -11.23
C ALA A 90 -15.21 2.87 -12.05
N ARG A 91 -15.19 4.19 -11.79
CA ARG A 91 -15.96 5.17 -12.57
C ARG A 91 -15.55 5.25 -14.03
N GLN A 92 -14.27 5.05 -14.34
CA GLN A 92 -13.73 5.19 -15.70
C GLN A 92 -13.76 3.88 -16.49
N THR A 93 -13.62 2.73 -15.82
CA THR A 93 -13.69 1.43 -16.49
C THR A 93 -15.13 0.94 -16.63
N GLY A 94 -16.05 1.40 -15.78
CA GLY A 94 -17.43 0.91 -15.75
C GLY A 94 -17.56 -0.55 -15.27
N VAL A 95 -16.48 -1.14 -14.74
CA VAL A 95 -16.40 -2.54 -14.35
C VAL A 95 -16.11 -2.66 -12.84
N CYS A 96 -16.65 -3.71 -12.21
CA CYS A 96 -16.25 -4.10 -10.87
C CYS A 96 -14.76 -4.47 -10.86
N LEU A 97 -13.95 -3.69 -10.15
CA LEU A 97 -12.51 -3.87 -10.11
C LEU A 97 -12.18 -5.15 -9.34
N SER A 98 -11.70 -6.15 -10.08
CA SER A 98 -11.20 -7.43 -9.54
C SER A 98 -12.27 -8.34 -8.89
N LEU A 99 -12.00 -9.66 -8.90
CA LEU A 99 -12.77 -10.66 -8.14
C LEU A 99 -12.61 -10.44 -6.62
N ASP A 100 -11.46 -9.92 -6.21
CA ASP A 100 -11.12 -9.59 -4.84
C ASP A 100 -11.33 -8.07 -4.60
N PRO A 101 -12.32 -7.66 -3.80
CA PRO A 101 -12.62 -6.25 -3.57
C PRO A 101 -11.53 -5.52 -2.77
N GLU A 102 -10.56 -6.23 -2.18
CA GLU A 102 -9.45 -5.65 -1.44
C GLU A 102 -8.19 -5.50 -2.28
N LYS A 103 -8.22 -5.92 -3.56
CA LYS A 103 -7.12 -5.80 -4.50
C LYS A 103 -7.55 -5.03 -5.73
N VAL A 104 -6.73 -4.07 -6.14
CA VAL A 104 -6.89 -3.39 -7.43
C VAL A 104 -5.64 -3.64 -8.26
N PRO A 105 -5.73 -4.36 -9.40
CA PRO A 105 -4.58 -4.58 -10.26
C PRO A 105 -4.19 -3.26 -10.93
N LEU A 106 -2.89 -2.97 -10.90
CA LEU A 106 -2.25 -1.79 -11.47
C LEU A 106 -1.02 -2.21 -12.28
N ARG A 107 -0.38 -1.22 -12.89
CA ARG A 107 0.98 -1.33 -13.41
C ARG A 107 1.81 -0.21 -12.81
N PHE A 108 3.07 -0.51 -12.59
CA PHE A 108 4.09 0.50 -12.37
C PHE A 108 4.83 0.77 -13.68
N PHE A 109 4.91 2.04 -14.06
CA PHE A 109 5.61 2.52 -15.26
C PHE A 109 6.94 3.10 -14.83
N HIS A 110 8.04 2.44 -15.16
CA HIS A 110 9.35 2.74 -14.60
C HIS A 110 9.92 4.08 -15.09
N THR A 111 9.88 4.37 -16.41
CA THR A 111 10.40 5.63 -16.96
C THR A 111 9.71 6.86 -16.36
N SER A 112 8.41 6.76 -16.07
CA SER A 112 7.63 7.87 -15.51
C SER A 112 7.33 7.71 -14.02
N ARG A 113 7.89 6.68 -13.37
CA ARG A 113 7.81 6.37 -11.94
C ARG A 113 6.42 6.47 -11.36
N HIS A 114 5.43 5.85 -12.00
CA HIS A 114 4.05 5.95 -11.54
C HIS A 114 3.28 4.65 -11.56
N PHE A 115 2.35 4.54 -10.62
CA PHE A 115 1.33 3.50 -10.60
C PHE A 115 0.07 4.01 -11.31
N ALA A 116 -0.47 3.23 -12.23
CA ALA A 116 -1.77 3.49 -12.87
C ALA A 116 -2.44 2.18 -13.29
N HIS A 117 -3.74 2.25 -13.57
CA HIS A 117 -4.47 1.12 -14.14
C HIS A 117 -4.07 0.92 -15.62
N ALA A 118 -3.98 -0.33 -16.09
CA ALA A 118 -3.47 -0.61 -17.44
C ALA A 118 -4.32 -0.02 -18.58
N ALA A 119 -5.64 0.10 -18.37
CA ALA A 119 -6.57 0.54 -19.40
C ALA A 119 -6.87 2.05 -19.38
N ILE A 120 -6.52 2.77 -18.32
CA ILE A 120 -6.88 4.18 -18.15
C ILE A 120 -5.70 4.97 -17.58
N PRO A 121 -5.42 6.19 -18.05
CA PRO A 121 -4.23 6.95 -17.66
C PRO A 121 -4.32 7.58 -16.26
N TYR A 122 -5.53 7.72 -15.70
CA TYR A 122 -5.78 8.34 -14.40
C TYR A 122 -6.81 7.53 -13.60
N PRO A 123 -6.79 7.59 -12.26
CA PRO A 123 -5.79 8.26 -11.43
C PRO A 123 -4.43 7.58 -11.51
N ARG A 124 -3.36 8.32 -11.20
CA ARG A 124 -2.01 7.77 -11.06
C ARG A 124 -1.28 8.33 -9.85
N ILE A 125 -0.45 7.50 -9.22
CA ILE A 125 0.46 7.92 -8.15
C ILE A 125 1.87 7.96 -8.70
N ILE A 126 2.51 9.13 -8.69
CA ILE A 126 3.90 9.32 -9.08
C ILE A 126 4.76 9.33 -7.82
N ILE A 127 5.83 8.53 -7.81
CA ILE A 127 6.81 8.49 -6.72
C ILE A 127 8.15 9.07 -7.18
N GLU A 128 8.99 9.44 -6.21
CA GLU A 128 10.25 10.14 -6.47
C GLU A 128 11.35 9.25 -7.05
N ARG A 129 11.25 7.92 -6.91
CA ARG A 129 12.28 6.97 -7.36
C ARG A 129 11.69 5.86 -8.23
N ASP A 130 12.55 5.27 -9.06
CA ASP A 130 12.20 4.04 -9.74
C ASP A 130 12.16 2.89 -8.72
N LEU A 131 11.38 1.85 -9.02
CA LEU A 131 11.36 0.62 -8.25
C LEU A 131 12.19 -0.46 -8.97
N PRO A 132 12.74 -1.44 -8.23
CA PRO A 132 13.47 -2.56 -8.83
C PRO A 132 12.72 -3.18 -10.02
N ARG A 133 13.38 -3.19 -11.18
CA ARG A 133 12.83 -3.76 -12.41
C ARG A 133 12.86 -5.29 -12.32
N GLN A 134 11.72 -5.91 -12.62
CA GLN A 134 11.59 -7.37 -12.65
C GLN A 134 11.96 -7.96 -14.01
N ASN A 135 11.95 -7.14 -15.06
CA ASN A 135 12.31 -7.52 -16.42
C ASN A 135 12.82 -6.29 -17.20
N ALA A 136 13.23 -6.48 -18.45
CA ALA A 136 13.75 -5.41 -19.30
C ALA A 136 12.68 -4.42 -19.82
N GLY A 137 11.40 -4.69 -19.57
CA GLY A 137 10.29 -3.83 -19.97
C GLY A 137 10.18 -2.55 -19.15
N ASP A 138 9.39 -1.60 -19.66
CA ASP A 138 9.11 -0.34 -18.95
C ASP A 138 7.98 -0.46 -17.93
N THR A 139 7.33 -1.61 -17.83
CA THR A 139 6.24 -1.80 -16.88
C THR A 139 6.36 -3.08 -16.08
N SER A 140 6.05 -2.96 -14.79
CA SER A 140 5.91 -4.10 -13.89
C SER A 140 4.46 -4.24 -13.42
N PRO A 141 3.94 -5.46 -13.28
CA PRO A 141 2.65 -5.68 -12.65
C PRO A 141 2.68 -5.21 -11.19
N ALA A 142 1.58 -4.64 -10.70
CA ALA A 142 1.50 -4.11 -9.35
C ALA A 142 0.09 -4.28 -8.77
N THR A 143 0.00 -4.32 -7.45
CA THR A 143 -1.27 -4.42 -6.74
C THR A 143 -1.42 -3.28 -5.75
N LEU A 144 -2.60 -2.64 -5.77
CA LEU A 144 -3.09 -1.78 -4.70
C LEU A 144 -3.91 -2.60 -3.71
N TRP A 145 -3.48 -2.61 -2.46
CA TRP A 145 -4.08 -3.34 -1.36
C TRP A 145 -4.95 -2.41 -0.50
N LEU A 146 -6.19 -2.82 -0.26
CA LEU A 146 -7.23 -1.99 0.36
C LEU A 146 -7.73 -2.56 1.70
N TRP A 147 -6.86 -3.25 2.43
CA TRP A 147 -7.14 -3.88 3.72
C TRP A 147 -6.23 -3.30 4.82
N GLY A 148 -6.38 -3.76 6.07
CA GLY A 148 -5.51 -3.35 7.18
C GLY A 148 -5.80 -1.95 7.71
N ALA A 149 -4.82 -1.31 8.37
CA ALA A 149 -4.95 0.05 8.94
C ALA A 149 -4.55 1.16 7.96
N SER A 150 -3.73 0.82 6.96
CA SER A 150 -3.29 1.69 5.85
C SER A 150 -3.40 0.92 4.54
N HIS A 151 -3.40 1.62 3.41
CA HIS A 151 -3.36 0.97 2.10
C HIS A 151 -1.94 0.95 1.55
N SER A 152 -1.63 -0.03 0.72
CA SER A 152 -0.28 -0.25 0.22
C SER A 152 -0.25 -0.53 -1.28
N LEU A 153 0.91 -0.33 -1.90
CA LEU A 153 1.26 -0.74 -3.25
C LEU A 153 2.50 -1.64 -3.20
N THR A 154 2.49 -2.68 -4.01
CA THR A 154 3.63 -3.59 -4.22
C THR A 154 3.78 -3.92 -5.69
N LEU A 155 4.99 -4.24 -6.14
CA LEU A 155 5.17 -4.92 -7.44
C LEU A 155 4.88 -6.42 -7.29
N ASP A 156 4.10 -6.99 -8.19
CA ASP A 156 3.63 -8.39 -8.08
C ASP A 156 4.79 -9.37 -8.30
N GLY A 157 4.87 -10.46 -7.53
CA GLY A 157 5.98 -11.42 -7.65
C GLY A 157 7.29 -10.94 -7.01
N THR A 158 7.20 -10.02 -6.06
CA THR A 158 8.33 -9.61 -5.19
C THR A 158 8.12 -10.10 -3.76
N PRO A 159 9.16 -10.16 -2.92
CA PRO A 159 9.02 -10.49 -1.50
C PRO A 159 8.04 -9.57 -0.75
N ASP A 160 7.89 -8.34 -1.20
CA ASP A 160 6.94 -7.37 -0.67
C ASP A 160 5.49 -7.74 -0.94
N ASN A 161 5.21 -8.25 -2.14
CA ASN A 161 3.91 -8.76 -2.54
C ASN A 161 3.54 -10.03 -1.76
N GLU A 162 4.48 -10.96 -1.61
CA GLU A 162 4.29 -12.18 -0.81
C GLU A 162 4.05 -11.88 0.67
N PHE A 163 4.78 -10.90 1.21
CA PHE A 163 4.58 -10.42 2.56
C PHE A 163 3.17 -9.85 2.75
N GLU A 164 2.66 -9.09 1.78
CA GLU A 164 1.33 -8.47 1.87
C GLU A 164 0.20 -9.51 1.80
N GLU A 165 0.33 -10.51 0.93
CA GLU A 165 -0.59 -11.65 0.90
C GLU A 165 -0.64 -12.37 2.25
N SER A 166 0.53 -12.72 2.79
CA SER A 166 0.66 -13.46 4.05
C SER A 166 0.12 -12.65 5.24
N SER A 167 0.36 -11.35 5.22
CA SER A 167 -0.13 -10.42 6.25
C SER A 167 -1.65 -10.30 6.22
N ARG A 168 -2.25 -10.27 5.02
CA ARG A 168 -3.70 -10.24 4.85
C ARG A 168 -4.35 -11.54 5.33
N GLU A 169 -3.81 -12.69 4.93
CA GLU A 169 -4.33 -13.99 5.38
C GLU A 169 -4.29 -14.09 6.91
N SER A 170 -3.19 -13.64 7.51
CA SER A 170 -3.03 -13.60 8.96
C SER A 170 -4.06 -12.66 9.61
N HIS A 171 -4.29 -11.48 9.03
CA HIS A 171 -5.30 -10.53 9.49
C HIS A 171 -6.71 -11.15 9.49
N ASP A 172 -7.10 -11.84 8.43
CA ASP A 172 -8.44 -12.43 8.32
C ASP A 172 -8.66 -13.54 9.35
N ARG A 173 -7.63 -14.38 9.57
CA ARG A 173 -7.65 -15.40 10.63
C ARG A 173 -7.79 -14.78 12.02
N LEU A 174 -7.02 -13.72 12.30
CA LEU A 174 -7.05 -13.04 13.59
C LEU A 174 -8.36 -12.29 13.82
N LYS A 175 -8.95 -11.71 12.78
CA LYS A 175 -10.27 -11.07 12.85
C LYS A 175 -11.35 -12.08 13.28
N GLY A 176 -11.37 -13.26 12.66
CA GLY A 176 -12.28 -14.33 13.07
C GLY A 176 -12.06 -14.78 14.52
N ALA A 177 -10.79 -14.91 14.95
CA ALA A 177 -10.48 -15.24 16.35
C ALA A 177 -10.93 -14.14 17.33
N ALA A 178 -10.73 -12.87 17.00
CA ALA A 178 -11.16 -11.75 17.83
C ALA A 178 -12.68 -11.70 17.98
N GLU A 179 -13.44 -12.02 16.93
CA GLU A 179 -14.90 -12.10 17.00
C GLU A 179 -15.38 -13.19 17.98
N LEU A 180 -14.74 -14.36 18.00
CA LEU A 180 -15.04 -15.43 18.96
C LEU A 180 -14.79 -15.00 20.41
N LEU A 181 -13.79 -14.15 20.64
CA LEU A 181 -13.44 -13.66 21.97
C LEU A 181 -14.38 -12.55 22.48
N ARG A 182 -15.14 -11.87 21.62
CA ARG A 182 -16.09 -10.83 22.06
C ARG A 182 -17.31 -11.37 22.81
N HIS A 183 -17.59 -12.66 22.69
CA HIS A 183 -18.79 -13.30 23.25
C HIS A 183 -18.49 -14.13 24.51
N ARG A 184 -17.33 -13.90 25.14
CA ARG A 184 -16.99 -14.36 26.49
C ARG A 184 -17.09 -13.21 27.48
#